data_AF-A0A0E0BLX5-F1
#
_entry.id   AF-A0A0E0BLX5-F1
#
_cell.length_a   1.000
_cell.length_b   1.000
_cell.length_c   1.000
_cell.angle_alpha   90.00
_cell.angle_beta   90.00
_cell.angle_gamma   90.00
#
_symmetry.space_group_name_H-M   'P 1'
#
loop_
_entity.id
_entity.type
_entity.pdbx_description
1 polymer ?
#
loop_
_entity_poly.entity_id
_entity_poly.type
_entity_poly.pdbx_seq_one_letter_code
_entity_poly.pdbx_strand_id
1 'polypeptide(L)'
;MVLGVVLPADKHEKVMTKAVTINSGLGTIGQGKDSDRTEFYGYIKEMFKLGFEGSRTLILLVLFNCYWFDPSQLRYTPNYGLVEVAHASS
;
A
#
# COMPACT_ATOMS: atom_id res chain seq x y z
N MET A 1 12.60 -17.29 16.36
CA MET A 1 13.38 -16.24 15.66
C MET A 1 12.43 -15.51 14.70
N VAL A 2 12.58 -14.20 14.49
CA VAL A 2 11.80 -13.46 13.47
C VAL A 2 12.73 -13.15 12.31
N LEU A 3 12.40 -13.64 11.12
CA LEU A 3 13.11 -13.27 9.90
C LEU A 3 12.33 -12.16 9.19
N GLY A 4 12.93 -10.99 9.06
CA GLY A 4 12.38 -9.85 8.34
C GLY A 4 13.08 -9.61 7.01
N VAL A 5 12.31 -9.51 5.93
CA VAL A 5 12.80 -9.10 4.61
C VAL A 5 12.14 -7.78 4.23
N VAL A 6 12.94 -6.78 3.87
CA VAL A 6 12.49 -5.48 3.35
C VAL A 6 12.57 -5.51 1.84
N LEU A 7 11.47 -5.17 1.17
CA LEU A 7 11.38 -5.07 -0.28
C LEU A 7 10.98 -3.64 -0.67
N PRO A 8 11.94 -2.80 -1.12
CA PRO A 8 11.63 -1.46 -1.60
C PRO A 8 10.88 -1.51 -2.92
N ALA A 9 9.78 -0.75 -3.06
CA ALA A 9 8.95 -0.77 -4.26
C ALA A 9 9.65 -0.15 -5.48
N ASP A 10 10.47 0.88 -5.25
CA ASP A 10 11.36 1.52 -6.21
C ASP A 10 12.47 0.57 -6.70
N LYS A 11 13.04 -0.25 -5.81
CA LYS A 11 14.07 -1.25 -6.19
C LYS A 11 13.49 -2.54 -6.78
N HIS A 12 12.17 -2.73 -6.73
CA HIS A 12 11.47 -3.82 -7.38
C HIS A 12 11.44 -3.69 -8.92
N GLU A 13 11.72 -2.50 -9.48
CA GLU A 13 11.89 -2.26 -10.91
C GLU A 13 12.99 -3.15 -11.53
N LYS A 14 14.10 -3.35 -10.82
CA LYS A 14 15.23 -4.14 -11.34
C LYS A 14 15.05 -5.65 -11.22
N VAL A 15 14.23 -6.11 -10.27
CA VAL A 15 14.03 -7.55 -9.99
C VAL A 15 12.93 -8.14 -10.88
N MET A 16 12.00 -7.31 -11.35
CA MET A 16 10.88 -7.73 -12.19
C MET A 16 11.07 -7.30 -13.65
N THR A 17 12.14 -7.74 -14.31
CA THR A 17 12.37 -7.57 -15.76
C THR A 17 11.28 -8.19 -16.65
N LYS A 18 10.23 -8.80 -16.08
CA LYS A 18 9.07 -9.40 -16.75
C LYS A 18 7.70 -8.89 -16.25
N ALA A 19 7.63 -7.91 -15.35
CA ALA A 19 6.34 -7.37 -14.93
C ALA A 19 5.75 -6.47 -16.03
N VAL A 20 4.57 -6.83 -16.54
CA VAL A 20 3.83 -6.07 -17.56
C VAL A 20 3.25 -4.77 -16.99
N THR A 21 3.10 -4.65 -15.66
CA THR A 21 2.63 -3.42 -15.00
C THR A 21 3.09 -3.41 -13.55
N ILE A 22 3.57 -2.26 -13.06
CA ILE A 22 3.85 -2.03 -11.64
C ILE A 22 2.67 -1.25 -11.07
N ASN A 23 1.63 -1.97 -10.62
CA ASN A 23 0.49 -1.35 -9.96
C ASN A 23 0.81 -1.19 -8.46
N SER A 24 1.45 -0.08 -8.10
CA SER A 24 1.79 0.28 -6.72
C SER A 24 0.69 1.07 -6.02
N GLY A 25 -0.39 1.41 -6.74
CA GLY A 25 -1.55 2.12 -6.20
C GLY A 25 -2.29 1.25 -5.19
N LEU A 26 -2.72 1.86 -4.10
CA LEU A 26 -3.44 1.21 -3.03
C LEU A 26 -4.71 2.01 -2.69
N GLY A 27 -5.82 1.32 -2.55
CA GLY A 27 -7.08 1.84 -2.00
C GLY A 27 -7.54 0.96 -0.85
N THR A 28 -7.92 1.56 0.29
CA THR A 28 -8.45 0.84 1.45
C THR A 28 -9.54 1.67 2.16
N ILE A 29 -10.36 1.01 2.96
CA ILE A 29 -11.37 1.67 3.78
C ILE A 29 -10.91 1.60 5.24
N GLY A 30 -10.65 2.77 5.83
CA GLY A 30 -10.43 2.89 7.27
C GLY A 30 -11.77 2.92 8.00
N GLN A 31 -11.84 2.22 9.13
CA GLN A 31 -12.99 2.29 10.03
C GLN A 31 -12.62 3.07 11.29
N GLY A 32 -13.29 4.21 11.48
CA GLY A 32 -13.14 5.08 12.64
C GLY A 32 -13.87 4.55 13.88
N LYS A 33 -13.71 5.28 14.99
CA LYS A 33 -14.25 4.93 16.31
C LYS A 33 -15.79 4.83 16.32
N ASP A 34 -16.46 5.63 15.50
CA ASP A 34 -17.92 5.73 15.45
C ASP A 34 -18.53 5.00 14.24
N SER A 35 -17.85 3.97 13.74
CA SER A 35 -18.20 3.24 12.49
C SER A 35 -18.12 4.09 11.22
N ASP A 36 -17.63 5.31 11.30
CA ASP A 36 -17.31 6.13 10.14
C ASP A 36 -16.34 5.41 9.22
N ARG A 37 -16.65 5.42 7.92
CA ARG A 37 -15.83 4.79 6.89
C ARG A 37 -15.18 5.90 6.07
N THR A 38 -13.86 5.84 5.94
CA THR A 38 -13.10 6.78 5.13
C THR A 38 -12.28 6.01 4.11
N GLU A 39 -12.40 6.38 2.84
CA GLU A 39 -11.57 5.82 1.78
C GLU A 39 -10.20 6.48 1.80
N PHE A 40 -9.16 5.66 1.85
CA PHE A 40 -7.77 6.08 1.80
C PHE A 40 -7.13 5.57 0.52
N TYR A 41 -6.44 6.47 -0.16
CA TYR A 41 -5.69 6.18 -1.36
C TYR A 41 -4.22 6.53 -1.16
N GLY A 42 -3.35 5.76 -1.79
CA GLY A 42 -1.93 5.95 -1.67
C GLY A 42 -1.15 5.10 -2.66
N TYR A 43 0.15 5.04 -2.46
CA TYR A 43 1.02 4.11 -3.18
C TYR A 43 1.99 3.44 -2.22
N ILE A 44 2.35 2.19 -2.52
CA ILE A 44 3.28 1.40 -1.72
C ILE A 44 4.69 1.95 -1.94
N LYS A 45 5.37 2.33 -0.85
CA LYS A 45 6.80 2.66 -0.84
C LYS A 45 7.65 1.42 -0.62
N GLU A 46 7.29 0.60 0.36
CA GLU A 46 8.03 -0.61 0.73
C GLU A 46 7.08 -1.67 1.28
N MET A 47 7.45 -2.94 1.12
CA MET A 47 6.74 -4.09 1.68
C MET A 47 7.68 -4.86 2.61
N PHE A 48 7.20 -5.19 3.80
CA PHE A 48 7.91 -6.00 4.79
C PHE A 48 7.25 -7.36 4.90
N LYS A 49 8.05 -8.41 4.84
CA LYS A 49 7.60 -9.78 5.10
C LYS A 49 8.24 -10.28 6.37
N LEU A 50 7.41 -10.65 7.33
CA LEU A 50 7.81 -11.18 8.63
C LEU A 50 7.41 -12.66 8.71
N GLY A 51 8.40 -13.52 8.91
CA GLY A 51 8.19 -14.95 9.21
C GLY A 51 8.31 -15.22 10.70
N PHE A 52 7.34 -15.94 11.27
CA PHE A 52 7.36 -16.36 12.66
C PHE A 52 7.70 -17.86 12.76
N GLU A 53 8.84 -18.19 13.36
CA GLU A 53 9.19 -19.58 13.67
C GLU A 53 8.60 -19.98 15.04
N GLY A 54 7.85 -21.08 15.08
CA GLY A 54 7.27 -21.62 16.33
C GLY A 54 5.88 -22.24 16.19
N SER A 55 5.21 -22.04 15.05
CA SER A 55 3.94 -22.66 14.71
C SER A 55 4.16 -23.72 13.62
N ARG A 56 3.44 -24.84 13.66
CA ARG A 56 3.47 -25.87 12.59
C ARG A 56 3.06 -25.31 11.21
N THR A 57 2.44 -24.13 11.21
CA THR A 57 2.10 -23.35 10.02
C THR A 57 2.96 -22.09 9.97
N LEU A 58 3.67 -21.85 8.87
CA LEU A 58 4.37 -20.58 8.64
C LEU A 58 3.35 -19.45 8.59
N ILE A 59 3.28 -18.65 9.65
CA ILE A 59 2.50 -17.40 9.64
C ILE A 59 3.40 -16.36 8.97
N LEU A 60 2.97 -15.88 7.82
CA LEU A 60 3.60 -14.79 7.10
C LEU A 60 2.77 -13.54 7.30
N LEU A 61 3.33 -12.57 8.01
CA LEU A 61 2.76 -11.23 8.09
C LEU A 61 3.39 -10.37 7.01
N VAL A 62 2.54 -9.70 6.23
CA VAL A 62 2.95 -8.72 5.23
C VAL A 62 2.53 -7.34 5.73
N LEU A 63 3.48 -6.41 5.79
CA LEU A 63 3.24 -5.01 6.10
C LEU A 63 3.55 -4.16 4.88
N PHE A 64 2.71 -3.16 4.61
CA PHE A 64 2.93 -2.19 3.55
C PHE A 64 3.23 -0.83 4.18
N ASN A 65 4.40 -0.29 3.89
CA ASN A 65 4.70 1.12 4.13
C ASN A 65 4.27 1.89 2.88
N CYS A 66 3.32 2.80 3.07
CA CYS A 66 2.67 3.51 1.98
C CYS A 66 2.84 5.02 2.16
N TYR A 67 2.91 5.72 1.03
CA TYR A 67 2.60 7.14 1.00
C TYR A 67 1.09 7.29 0.85
N TRP A 68 0.47 7.98 1.79
CA TRP A 68 -0.97 8.20 1.79
C TRP A 68 -1.29 9.61 1.33
N PHE A 69 -2.34 9.73 0.52
CA PHE A 69 -2.92 11.02 0.19
C PHE A 69 -3.89 11.45 1.29
N ASP A 70 -3.96 12.75 1.55
CA ASP A 70 -4.92 13.31 2.50
C ASP A 70 -6.34 13.09 1.95
N PRO A 71 -7.18 12.27 2.61
CA PRO A 71 -8.51 11.94 2.12
C PRO A 71 -9.43 13.16 2.01
N SER A 72 -9.14 14.26 2.74
CA SER A 72 -9.90 15.51 2.66
C SER A 72 -9.58 16.36 1.42
N GLN A 73 -8.48 16.06 0.73
CA GLN A 73 -7.99 16.81 -0.43
C GLN A 73 -8.06 16.02 -1.74
N LEU A 74 -8.85 14.94 -1.78
CA LEU A 74 -9.06 14.12 -2.96
C LEU A 74 -10.28 14.60 -3.75
N ARG A 75 -10.15 14.61 -5.08
CA ARG A 75 -11.28 14.84 -5.99
C ARG A 75 -11.69 13.52 -6.63
N TYR A 76 -12.85 13.01 -6.23
CA TYR A 76 -13.39 11.77 -6.76
C TYR A 76 -14.25 12.03 -8.00
N THR A 77 -13.99 11.32 -9.09
CA THR A 77 -14.83 11.33 -10.28
C THR A 77 -15.52 9.97 -10.45
N PRO A 78 -16.72 9.78 -9.84
CA PRO A 78 -17.37 8.47 -9.72
C PRO A 78 -17.62 7.77 -11.05
N ASN A 79 -17.90 8.54 -12.11
CA ASN A 79 -18.23 7.99 -13.43
C ASN A 79 -17.07 7.25 -14.10
N TYR A 80 -15.83 7.48 -13.65
CA TYR A 80 -14.63 6.88 -14.23
C TYR A 80 -13.83 6.03 -13.23
N GLY A 81 -14.24 5.98 -11.96
CA GLY A 81 -13.47 5.32 -10.90
C GLY A 81 -12.09 5.94 -10.69
N LEU A 82 -11.94 7.22 -11.03
CA LEU A 82 -10.68 7.95 -10.95
C LEU A 82 -10.65 8.82 -9.68
N VAL A 83 -9.51 8.78 -9.00
CA VAL A 83 -9.17 9.65 -7.88
C VAL A 83 -8.06 10.57 -8.33
N GLU A 84 -8.35 11.87 -8.38
CA GLU A 84 -7.34 12.89 -8.65
C GLU A 84 -6.70 13.33 -7.33
N VAL A 85 -5.37 13.38 -7.34
CA VAL A 85 -4.56 13.80 -6.21
C VAL A 85 -3.92 15.13 -6.58
N ALA A 86 -4.15 16.16 -5.77
CA ALA A 86 -3.43 17.42 -5.91
C ALA A 86 -1.96 17.22 -5.48
N HIS A 87 -1.05 17.17 -6.45
CA HIS A 87 0.38 17.19 -6.15
C HIS A 87 0.78 18.64 -5.89
N ALA A 88 1.20 18.96 -4.66
CA ALA A 88 1.90 20.21 -4.43
C ALA A 88 3.21 20.13 -5.23
N SER A 89 3.30 20.91 -6.31
CA SER A 89 4.55 21.15 -7.02
C SER A 89 5.52 21.80 -6.04
N SER A 90 6.52 21.04 -5.60
CA SER A 90 7.61 21.54 -4.77
C SER A 90 8.58 22.39 -5.57
#